data_AF-A0A1V5AXR9-F1
#
_entry.id   AF-A0A1V5AXR9-F1
#
_cell.length_a   1.000
_cell.length_b   1.000
_cell.length_c   1.000
_cell.angle_alpha   90.00
_cell.angle_beta   90.00
_cell.angle_gamma   90.00
#
_symmetry.space_group_name_H-M   'P 1'
#
loop_
_entity.id
_entity.type
_entity.pdbx_description
1 polymer ?
#
loop_
_entity_poly.entity_id
_entity_poly.type
_entity_poly.pdbx_seq_one_letter_code
_entity_poly.pdbx_strand_id
1 'polypeptide(L)'
;MPLPIHLDRKNWTLFFTIALVLLLSYYIWPLLDGLVLGLVFAYVGRPVRDLFGRNRRIGSLGAIVCIVVPLSAIFAAGVIEMSNQIRWLESHESVIVSLIFELVSKVHIPQAILDEISRGMANIMAMSFHLLASLPVFSLGSTITLGIINFLIAFCVCYFLLLDGERLSQAVRAFLSLDEGSFEMRCLARIDSILCGIYMGSIYTAIVGGITSVAIFYIFEVPRPFAMASIVFLAGMVPFLTWLVFIPTAIGRYIEIGPLDAGLFFLAASILVHVAELVIRPYIVYTRSKLHPLLVLLAFLGGGLVAGVAGFFLAPAMIGVVTGIFRVMTEDQAKSLA
;
A
#
# COMPACT_ATOMS: atom_id res chain seq x y z
N MET A 1 3.69 -59.86 -14.07
CA MET A 1 3.18 -58.79 -14.96
C MET A 1 3.62 -57.44 -14.40
N PRO A 2 4.69 -56.80 -14.90
CA PRO A 2 4.98 -55.42 -14.55
C PRO A 2 4.15 -54.50 -15.47
N LEU A 3 3.37 -53.60 -14.87
CA LEU A 3 2.63 -52.56 -15.58
C LEU A 3 3.63 -51.59 -16.25
N PRO A 4 3.56 -51.39 -17.58
CA PRO A 4 4.37 -50.37 -18.23
C PRO A 4 3.75 -49.01 -17.92
N ILE A 5 4.36 -48.27 -16.99
CA ILE A 5 4.07 -46.85 -16.82
C ILE A 5 4.74 -46.14 -18.01
N HIS A 6 4.02 -46.06 -19.13
CA HIS A 6 4.34 -45.13 -20.20
C HIS A 6 4.08 -43.71 -19.68
N LEU A 7 5.08 -43.16 -18.98
CA LEU A 7 5.15 -41.73 -18.69
C LEU A 7 5.36 -41.01 -20.02
N ASP A 8 4.25 -40.56 -20.60
CA ASP A 8 4.18 -39.83 -21.84
C ASP A 8 5.14 -38.63 -21.82
N ARG A 9 5.83 -38.34 -22.94
CA ARG A 9 6.79 -37.22 -23.08
C ARG A 9 6.16 -35.86 -22.70
N LYS A 10 4.83 -35.77 -22.80
CA LYS A 10 4.00 -34.63 -22.37
C LYS A 10 3.94 -34.47 -20.84
N ASN A 11 3.93 -35.56 -20.06
CA ASN A 11 3.90 -35.52 -18.60
C ASN A 11 5.26 -35.10 -18.02
N TRP A 12 6.36 -35.51 -18.66
CA TRP A 12 7.71 -35.08 -18.28
C TRP A 12 7.94 -33.60 -18.56
N THR A 13 7.50 -33.10 -19.72
CA THR A 13 7.61 -31.67 -20.03
C THR A 13 6.78 -30.84 -19.07
N LEU A 14 5.53 -31.23 -18.76
CA LEU A 14 4.69 -30.58 -17.75
C LEU A 14 5.32 -30.58 -16.36
N PHE A 15 5.85 -31.72 -15.89
CA PHE A 15 6.55 -31.79 -14.60
C PHE A 15 7.74 -30.83 -14.54
N PHE A 16 8.55 -30.82 -15.61
CA PHE A 16 9.70 -29.92 -15.70
C PHE A 16 9.28 -28.44 -15.76
N THR A 17 8.17 -28.13 -16.45
CA THR A 17 7.65 -26.75 -16.50
C THR A 17 7.14 -26.30 -15.13
N ILE A 18 6.40 -27.16 -14.42
CA ILE A 18 5.89 -26.86 -13.08
C ILE A 18 7.06 -26.71 -12.09
N ALA A 19 8.05 -27.61 -12.13
CA ALA A 19 9.23 -27.52 -11.28
C ALA A 19 10.03 -26.23 -11.55
N LEU A 20 10.21 -25.85 -12.82
CA LEU A 20 10.84 -24.59 -13.21
C LEU A 20 10.06 -23.38 -12.68
N VAL A 21 8.73 -23.37 -12.82
CA VAL A 21 7.87 -22.29 -12.32
C VAL A 21 7.92 -22.17 -10.80
N LEU A 22 7.91 -23.30 -10.08
CA LEU A 22 8.05 -23.30 -8.61
C LEU A 22 9.42 -22.80 -8.17
N LEU A 23 10.48 -23.21 -8.87
CA LEU A 23 11.85 -22.77 -8.59
C LEU A 23 12.01 -21.27 -8.87
N LEU A 24 11.49 -20.77 -10.00
CA LEU A 24 11.45 -19.34 -10.29
C LEU A 24 10.66 -18.56 -9.25
N SER A 25 9.49 -19.07 -8.84
CA SER A 25 8.67 -18.46 -7.78
C SER A 25 9.43 -18.33 -6.47
N TYR A 26 10.19 -19.36 -6.07
CA TYR A 26 11.03 -19.34 -4.87
C TYR A 26 12.10 -18.25 -4.91
N TYR A 27 12.80 -18.09 -6.04
CA TYR A 27 13.84 -17.06 -6.18
C TYR A 27 13.30 -15.64 -6.36
N ILE A 28 12.08 -15.49 -6.92
CA ILE A 28 11.43 -14.18 -7.09
C ILE A 28 10.78 -13.71 -5.78
N TRP A 29 10.45 -14.62 -4.86
CA TRP A 29 9.77 -14.29 -3.60
C TRP A 29 10.38 -13.11 -2.82
N PRO A 30 11.71 -13.01 -2.63
CA PRO A 30 12.32 -11.87 -1.91
C PRO A 30 12.26 -10.54 -2.66
N LEU A 31 11.96 -10.58 -3.97
CA LEU A 31 11.94 -9.44 -4.90
C LEU A 31 10.50 -9.03 -5.24
N LEU A 32 9.52 -9.71 -4.64
CA LEU A 32 8.10 -9.61 -4.98
C LEU A 32 7.55 -8.23 -4.60
N ASP A 33 8.00 -7.65 -3.47
CA ASP A 33 7.68 -6.28 -3.07
C ASP A 33 8.07 -5.27 -4.14
N GLY A 34 9.30 -5.36 -4.65
CA GLY A 34 9.81 -4.49 -5.70
C GLY A 34 9.04 -4.65 -7.01
N LEU A 35 8.73 -5.89 -7.40
CA LEU A 35 7.96 -6.16 -8.63
C LEU A 35 6.54 -5.59 -8.56
N VAL A 36 5.87 -5.77 -7.41
CA VAL A 36 4.52 -5.25 -7.17
C VAL A 36 4.52 -3.73 -7.08
N LEU A 37 5.44 -3.13 -6.33
CA LEU A 37 5.59 -1.67 -6.26
C LEU A 37 5.89 -1.08 -7.65
N GLY A 38 6.74 -1.73 -8.44
CA GLY A 38 7.03 -1.31 -9.81
C GLY A 38 5.81 -1.34 -10.72
N LEU A 39 4.94 -2.36 -10.56
CA LEU A 39 3.65 -2.41 -11.24
C LEU A 39 2.74 -1.24 -10.82
N VAL A 40 2.62 -0.97 -9.52
CA VAL A 40 1.82 0.14 -8.99
C VAL A 40 2.32 1.49 -9.52
N PHE A 41 3.64 1.73 -9.46
CA PHE A 41 4.25 2.93 -10.02
C PHE A 41 4.06 3.03 -11.53
N ALA A 42 4.10 1.91 -12.27
CA ALA A 42 3.80 1.94 -13.70
C ALA A 42 2.36 2.38 -13.95
N TYR A 43 1.37 1.88 -13.21
CA TYR A 43 -0.03 2.33 -13.34
C TYR A 43 -0.18 3.82 -13.08
N VAL A 44 0.48 4.35 -12.05
CA VAL A 44 0.43 5.78 -11.71
C VAL A 44 1.24 6.64 -12.68
N GLY A 45 2.33 6.12 -13.21
CA GLY A 45 3.19 6.79 -14.18
C GLY A 45 2.60 6.84 -15.60
N ARG A 46 1.61 6.00 -15.93
CA ARG A 46 0.93 6.01 -17.25
C ARG A 46 0.46 7.40 -17.69
N PRO A 47 -0.36 8.16 -16.92
CA PRO A 47 -0.79 9.50 -17.32
C PRO A 47 0.37 10.47 -17.54
N VAL A 48 1.43 10.38 -16.73
CA VAL A 48 2.63 11.23 -16.88
C VAL A 48 3.40 10.87 -18.15
N ARG A 49 3.54 9.58 -18.45
CA ARG A 49 4.16 9.10 -19.69
C ARG A 49 3.38 9.57 -20.92
N ASP A 50 2.05 9.45 -20.87
CA ASP A 50 1.18 9.75 -22.01
C ASP A 50 1.16 11.25 -22.35
N LEU A 51 1.53 12.11 -21.40
CA LEU A 51 1.72 13.56 -21.64
C LEU A 51 2.85 13.85 -22.65
N PHE A 52 3.86 12.99 -22.76
CA PHE A 52 4.98 13.15 -23.71
C PHE A 52 4.69 12.55 -25.10
N GLY A 53 3.46 12.08 -25.34
CA GLY A 53 2.98 11.65 -26.65
C GLY A 53 3.85 10.57 -27.30
N ARG A 54 4.43 10.89 -28.47
CA ARG A 54 5.02 9.90 -29.40
C ARG A 54 6.40 9.37 -28.97
N ASN A 55 7.12 10.09 -28.11
CA ASN A 55 8.44 9.68 -27.61
C ASN A 55 8.34 8.89 -26.30
N ARG A 56 7.98 7.61 -26.43
CA ARG A 56 7.77 6.70 -25.29
C ARG A 56 8.96 6.62 -24.33
N ARG A 57 10.19 6.65 -24.86
CA ARG A 57 11.42 6.64 -24.02
C ARG A 57 11.49 7.86 -23.11
N ILE A 58 11.24 9.05 -23.67
CA ILE A 58 11.27 10.31 -22.91
C ILE A 58 10.10 10.36 -21.94
N GLY A 59 8.91 9.90 -22.36
CA GLY A 59 7.75 9.80 -21.48
C GLY A 59 7.96 8.86 -20.29
N SER A 60 8.54 7.68 -20.51
CA SER A 60 8.85 6.72 -19.43
C SER A 60 9.91 7.25 -18.48
N LEU A 61 10.98 7.88 -19.00
CA LEU A 61 11.99 8.53 -18.17
C LEU A 61 11.39 9.70 -17.38
N GLY A 62 10.57 10.53 -18.02
CA GLY A 62 9.89 11.65 -17.38
C GLY A 62 8.97 11.20 -16.25
N ALA A 63 8.18 10.13 -16.47
CA ALA A 63 7.34 9.53 -15.46
C ALA A 63 8.14 8.98 -14.26
N ILE A 64 9.27 8.33 -14.53
CA ILE A 64 10.17 7.85 -13.47
C ILE A 64 10.74 9.00 -12.68
N VAL A 65 11.30 10.01 -13.33
CA VAL A 65 11.89 11.16 -12.62
C VAL A 65 10.81 11.86 -11.78
N CYS A 66 9.60 12.00 -12.33
CA CYS A 66 8.45 12.58 -11.65
C CYS A 66 7.97 11.76 -10.44
N ILE A 67 8.23 10.45 -10.39
CA ILE A 67 7.89 9.59 -9.24
C ILE A 67 9.09 9.47 -8.27
N VAL A 68 10.25 9.07 -8.78
CA VAL A 68 11.47 8.77 -8.01
C VAL A 68 11.94 9.95 -7.20
N VAL A 69 12.07 11.13 -7.82
CA VAL A 69 12.64 12.31 -7.15
C VAL A 69 11.80 12.74 -5.95
N PRO A 70 10.48 13.01 -6.09
CA PRO A 70 9.68 13.40 -4.93
C PRO A 70 9.54 12.25 -3.94
N LEU A 71 9.39 11.00 -4.40
CA LEU A 71 9.22 9.87 -3.49
C LEU A 71 10.49 9.63 -2.65
N SER A 72 11.68 9.76 -3.25
CA SER A 72 12.96 9.63 -2.54
C SER A 72 13.15 10.77 -1.54
N ALA A 73 12.78 12.00 -1.90
CA ALA A 73 12.82 13.14 -0.99
C ALA A 73 11.85 12.98 0.19
N ILE A 74 10.61 12.55 -0.09
CA ILE A 74 9.57 12.23 0.90
C ILE A 74 10.05 11.13 1.84
N PHE A 75 10.63 10.06 1.30
CA PHE A 75 11.14 8.93 2.07
C PHE A 75 12.30 9.35 2.97
N ALA A 76 13.28 10.09 2.44
CA ALA A 76 14.39 10.61 3.23
C ALA A 76 13.92 11.53 4.37
N ALA A 77 13.02 12.48 4.07
CA ALA A 77 12.44 13.37 5.07
C ALA A 77 11.64 12.59 6.13
N GLY A 78 10.89 11.58 5.69
CA GLY A 78 10.06 10.74 6.56
C GLY A 78 10.89 9.89 7.52
N VAL A 79 11.97 9.26 7.04
CA VAL A 79 12.87 8.45 7.88
C VAL A 79 13.56 9.31 8.93
N ILE A 80 14.04 10.50 8.54
CA ILE A 80 14.67 11.44 9.48
C ILE A 80 13.68 11.86 10.57
N GLU A 81 12.46 12.20 10.18
CA GLU A 81 11.46 12.71 11.12
C GLU A 81 10.84 11.63 12.00
N MET A 82 10.57 10.45 11.44
CA MET A 82 10.15 9.28 12.21
C MET A 82 11.18 8.93 13.30
N SER A 83 12.47 9.03 12.97
CA SER A 83 13.54 8.82 13.95
C SER A 83 13.52 9.85 15.08
N ASN A 84 13.11 11.10 14.81
CA ASN A 84 12.95 12.12 15.84
C ASN A 84 11.71 11.86 16.71
N GLN A 85 10.59 11.47 16.09
CA GLN A 85 9.37 11.12 16.83
C GLN A 85 9.59 9.95 17.77
N ILE A 86 10.30 8.89 17.33
CA ILE A 86 10.60 7.73 18.19
C ILE A 86 11.42 8.17 19.40
N ARG A 87 12.48 8.97 19.21
CA ARG A 87 13.27 9.51 20.34
C ARG A 87 12.46 10.41 21.27
N TRP A 88 11.57 11.22 20.73
CA TRP A 88 10.69 12.06 21.53
C TRP A 88 9.72 11.19 22.35
N LEU A 89 9.19 10.13 21.75
CA LEU A 89 8.27 9.20 22.40
C LEU A 89 8.97 8.43 23.54
N GLU A 90 10.18 7.94 23.31
CA GLU A 90 11.01 7.28 24.31
C GLU A 90 11.32 8.20 25.50
N SER A 91 11.60 9.49 25.26
CA SER A 91 11.90 10.45 26.33
C SER A 91 10.67 10.88 27.14
N HIS A 92 9.45 10.70 26.62
CA HIS A 92 8.20 11.13 27.27
C HIS A 92 7.30 9.94 27.68
N GLU A 93 7.82 8.73 27.68
CA GLU A 93 7.05 7.50 27.97
C GLU A 93 6.25 7.58 29.27
N SER A 94 6.89 7.98 30.37
CA SER A 94 6.27 8.06 31.70
C SER A 94 5.12 9.07 31.77
N VAL A 95 5.25 10.18 31.05
CA VAL A 95 4.23 11.25 30.98
C VAL A 95 3.03 10.74 30.17
N ILE A 96 3.25 10.07 29.05
CA ILE A 96 2.18 9.52 28.20
C ILE A 96 1.38 8.46 28.94
N VAL A 97 2.06 7.55 29.64
CA VAL A 97 1.39 6.52 30.46
C VAL A 97 0.52 7.18 31.53
N SER A 98 1.03 8.20 32.23
CA SER A 98 0.27 8.91 33.26
C SER A 98 -0.97 9.63 32.71
N LEU A 99 -0.88 10.22 31.51
CA LEU A 99 -1.99 10.89 30.84
C LEU A 99 -3.11 9.94 30.44
N ILE A 100 -2.75 8.76 29.94
CA ILE A 100 -3.72 7.72 29.61
C ILE A 100 -4.43 7.26 30.89
N PHE A 101 -3.69 7.00 31.97
CA PHE A 101 -4.29 6.65 33.26
C PHE A 101 -5.20 7.75 33.81
N GLU A 102 -4.84 9.03 33.65
CA GLU A 102 -5.67 10.14 34.08
C GLU A 102 -6.95 10.25 33.24
N LEU A 103 -6.86 10.14 31.91
CA LEU A 103 -8.04 10.12 31.01
C LEU A 103 -8.97 8.94 31.33
N VAL A 104 -8.38 7.77 31.54
CA VAL A 104 -9.06 6.53 31.90
C VAL A 104 -9.76 6.64 33.26
N SER A 105 -9.16 7.33 34.24
CA SER A 105 -9.78 7.51 35.56
C SER A 105 -10.96 8.50 35.54
N LYS A 106 -10.98 9.45 34.59
CA LYS A 106 -12.08 10.41 34.41
C LYS A 106 -13.28 9.83 33.66
N VAL A 107 -13.08 8.82 32.81
CA VAL A 107 -14.18 8.08 32.16
C VAL A 107 -14.52 6.88 33.03
N HIS A 108 -15.76 6.77 33.54
CA HIS A 108 -16.18 5.60 34.34
C HIS A 108 -16.30 4.34 33.46
N ILE A 109 -15.15 3.78 33.07
CA ILE A 109 -15.05 2.52 32.33
C ILE A 109 -14.97 1.37 33.35
N PRO A 110 -15.72 0.27 33.17
CA PRO A 110 -15.63 -0.92 34.04
C PRO A 110 -14.18 -1.40 34.17
N GLN A 111 -13.73 -1.67 35.41
CA GLN A 111 -12.32 -2.02 35.68
C GLN A 111 -11.82 -3.25 34.92
N ALA A 112 -12.71 -4.18 34.53
CA ALA A 112 -12.37 -5.32 33.69
C ALA A 112 -11.83 -4.90 32.29
N ILE A 113 -12.41 -3.86 31.68
CA ILE A 113 -11.96 -3.34 30.39
C ILE A 113 -10.64 -2.57 30.56
N LEU A 114 -10.44 -1.91 31.70
CA LEU A 114 -9.20 -1.18 31.99
C LEU A 114 -8.02 -2.13 32.24
N ASP A 115 -8.26 -3.25 32.90
CA ASP A 115 -7.28 -4.32 33.07
C ASP A 115 -6.95 -5.03 31.75
N GLU A 116 -7.94 -5.20 30.86
CA GLU A 116 -7.75 -5.76 29.52
C GLU A 116 -7.00 -4.79 28.60
N ILE A 117 -7.29 -3.48 28.68
CA ILE A 117 -6.60 -2.42 27.91
C ILE A 117 -5.18 -2.23 28.43
N SER A 118 -4.96 -2.18 29.75
CA SER A 118 -3.62 -2.03 30.33
C SER A 118 -2.75 -3.26 30.08
N ARG A 119 -3.31 -4.48 30.16
CA ARG A 119 -2.60 -5.71 29.73
C ARG A 119 -2.41 -5.78 28.23
N GLY A 120 -3.40 -5.37 27.44
CA GLY A 120 -3.33 -5.28 25.99
C GLY A 120 -2.28 -4.27 25.53
N MET A 121 -2.19 -3.11 26.17
CA MET A 121 -1.18 -2.09 25.91
C MET A 121 0.19 -2.49 26.44
N ALA A 122 0.31 -3.07 27.64
CA ALA A 122 1.57 -3.62 28.12
C ALA A 122 2.07 -4.72 27.18
N ASN A 123 1.18 -5.58 26.67
CA ASN A 123 1.53 -6.60 25.69
C ASN A 123 1.84 -6.02 24.30
N ILE A 124 1.09 -5.01 23.81
CA ILE A 124 1.37 -4.36 22.52
C ILE A 124 2.67 -3.57 22.60
N MET A 125 2.90 -2.83 23.67
CA MET A 125 4.08 -2.01 23.89
C MET A 125 5.29 -2.90 24.17
N ALA A 126 5.15 -3.95 24.99
CA ALA A 126 6.19 -4.96 25.16
C ALA A 126 6.42 -5.76 23.88
N MET A 127 5.41 -6.02 23.03
CA MET A 127 5.57 -6.66 21.73
C MET A 127 6.16 -5.71 20.70
N SER A 128 5.89 -4.41 20.78
CA SER A 128 6.49 -3.38 19.93
C SER A 128 7.95 -3.18 20.30
N PHE A 129 8.25 -3.05 21.60
CA PHE A 129 9.61 -2.99 22.13
C PHE A 129 10.34 -4.32 21.93
N HIS A 130 9.70 -5.46 22.13
CA HIS A 130 10.33 -6.75 21.83
C HIS A 130 10.53 -6.91 20.34
N LEU A 131 9.61 -6.56 19.45
CA LEU A 131 9.82 -6.62 18.00
C LEU A 131 10.93 -5.67 17.56
N LEU A 132 11.00 -4.45 18.11
CA LEU A 132 12.05 -3.47 17.81
C LEU A 132 13.41 -3.86 18.41
N ALA A 133 13.44 -4.43 19.62
CA ALA A 133 14.66 -4.86 20.31
C ALA A 133 15.11 -6.28 19.94
N SER A 134 14.20 -7.13 19.45
CA SER A 134 14.47 -8.47 18.91
C SER A 134 14.81 -8.44 17.43
N LEU A 135 14.78 -7.27 16.79
CA LEU A 135 15.49 -7.07 15.53
C LEU A 135 16.98 -6.96 15.91
N PRO A 136 17.79 -8.03 15.78
CA PRO A 136 19.23 -7.86 15.93
C PRO A 136 19.65 -6.71 15.02
N VAL A 137 20.50 -5.82 15.48
CA VAL A 137 20.96 -4.65 14.71
C VAL A 137 21.47 -5.06 13.31
N PHE A 138 21.95 -6.29 13.18
CA PHE A 138 22.32 -6.95 11.92
C PHE A 138 21.14 -7.23 10.96
N SER A 139 19.95 -7.52 11.47
CA SER A 139 18.70 -7.69 10.70
C SER A 139 18.05 -6.38 10.24
N LEU A 140 18.25 -5.28 10.99
CA LEU A 140 17.83 -3.95 10.51
C LEU A 140 18.64 -3.57 9.27
N GLY A 141 19.95 -3.81 9.29
CA GLY A 141 20.82 -3.60 8.12
C GLY A 141 20.38 -4.42 6.91
N SER A 142 20.10 -5.72 7.09
CA SER A 142 19.65 -6.58 5.99
C SER A 142 18.24 -6.22 5.48
N THR A 143 17.32 -5.85 6.37
CA THR A 143 15.95 -5.44 6.01
C THR A 143 15.93 -4.12 5.26
N ILE A 144 16.70 -3.12 5.72
CA ILE A 144 16.86 -1.85 5.03
C ILE A 144 17.53 -2.07 3.67
N THR A 145 18.57 -2.91 3.60
CA THR A 145 19.25 -3.25 2.34
C THR A 145 18.30 -3.91 1.36
N LEU A 146 17.53 -4.91 1.81
CA LEU A 146 16.50 -5.57 0.99
C LEU A 146 15.40 -4.59 0.55
N GLY A 147 15.02 -3.66 1.42
CA GLY A 147 14.07 -2.60 1.10
C GLY A 147 14.59 -1.67 0.00
N ILE A 148 15.85 -1.24 0.08
CA ILE A 148 16.51 -0.42 -0.95
C ILE A 148 16.62 -1.19 -2.28
N ILE A 149 16.98 -2.48 -2.23
CA ILE A 149 17.04 -3.34 -3.42
C ILE A 149 15.65 -3.45 -4.05
N ASN A 150 14.61 -3.74 -3.27
CA ASN A 150 13.23 -3.82 -3.75
C ASN A 150 12.76 -2.47 -4.33
N PHE A 151 13.14 -1.35 -3.71
CA PHE A 151 12.84 -0.01 -4.21
C PHE A 151 13.52 0.27 -5.56
N LEU A 152 14.78 -0.10 -5.72
CA LEU A 152 15.51 0.02 -6.98
C LEU A 152 14.88 -0.86 -8.08
N ILE A 153 14.51 -2.10 -7.72
CA ILE A 153 13.81 -3.02 -8.62
C ILE A 153 12.47 -2.45 -9.05
N ALA A 154 11.71 -1.85 -8.13
CA ALA A 154 10.44 -1.20 -8.45
C ALA A 154 10.61 -0.15 -9.55
N PHE A 155 11.69 0.63 -9.53
CA PHE A 155 11.97 1.59 -10.59
C PHE A 155 12.36 0.94 -11.92
N CYS A 156 13.20 -0.09 -11.89
CA CYS A 156 13.52 -0.86 -13.09
C CYS A 156 12.25 -1.46 -13.72
N VAL A 157 11.42 -2.12 -12.91
CA VAL A 157 10.15 -2.72 -13.34
C VAL A 157 9.20 -1.64 -13.88
N CYS A 158 9.05 -0.53 -13.17
CA CYS A 158 8.24 0.61 -13.60
C CYS A 158 8.69 1.14 -14.97
N TYR A 159 10.01 1.31 -15.18
CA TYR A 159 10.58 1.74 -16.47
C TYR A 159 10.24 0.80 -17.61
N PHE A 160 10.54 -0.49 -17.45
CA PHE A 160 10.31 -1.47 -18.50
C PHE A 160 8.81 -1.63 -18.78
N LEU A 161 7.95 -1.58 -17.76
CA LEU A 161 6.50 -1.62 -17.95
C LEU A 161 5.97 -0.36 -18.67
N LEU A 162 6.49 0.83 -18.36
CA LEU A 162 6.07 2.06 -19.05
C LEU A 162 6.58 2.11 -20.50
N LEU A 163 7.81 1.64 -20.75
CA LEU A 163 8.48 1.64 -22.04
C LEU A 163 7.93 0.55 -22.99
N ASP A 164 7.93 -0.70 -22.54
CA ASP A 164 7.62 -1.89 -23.34
C ASP A 164 6.25 -2.51 -22.98
N GLY A 165 5.44 -1.87 -22.13
CA GLY A 165 4.16 -2.41 -21.68
C GLY A 165 3.21 -2.82 -22.80
N GLU A 166 3.21 -2.11 -23.93
CA GLU A 166 2.43 -2.53 -25.11
C GLU A 166 2.97 -3.80 -25.75
N ARG A 167 4.29 -3.94 -25.89
CA ARG A 167 4.92 -5.15 -26.41
C ARG A 167 4.67 -6.35 -25.50
N LEU A 168 4.77 -6.14 -24.19
CA LEU A 168 4.43 -7.17 -23.20
C LEU A 168 2.96 -7.57 -23.33
N SER A 169 2.05 -6.60 -23.46
CA SER A 169 0.63 -6.88 -23.65
C SER A 169 0.36 -7.64 -24.95
N GLN A 170 1.05 -7.31 -26.04
CA GLN A 170 0.92 -7.99 -27.34
C GLN A 170 1.49 -9.41 -27.27
N ALA A 171 2.62 -9.61 -26.59
CA ALA A 171 3.20 -10.93 -26.38
C ALA A 171 2.28 -11.83 -25.55
N VAL A 172 1.67 -11.28 -24.49
CA VAL A 172 0.67 -12.00 -23.68
C VAL A 172 -0.57 -12.35 -24.51
N ARG A 173 -1.07 -11.41 -25.33
CA ARG A 173 -2.21 -11.66 -26.25
C ARG A 173 -1.90 -12.75 -27.27
N ALA A 174 -0.71 -12.71 -27.87
CA ALA A 174 -0.26 -13.70 -28.83
C ALA A 174 -0.08 -15.08 -28.17
N PHE A 175 0.47 -15.13 -26.96
CA PHE A 175 0.65 -16.38 -26.21
C PHE A 175 -0.68 -17.03 -25.83
N LEU A 176 -1.65 -16.22 -25.41
CA LEU A 176 -3.00 -16.68 -25.06
C LEU A 176 -3.92 -16.88 -26.28
N SER A 177 -3.42 -16.63 -27.50
CA SER A 177 -4.21 -16.68 -28.75
C SER A 177 -5.52 -15.89 -28.68
N LEU A 178 -5.47 -14.69 -28.09
CA LEU A 178 -6.66 -13.87 -27.84
C LEU A 178 -7.16 -13.20 -29.11
N ASP A 179 -8.34 -13.60 -29.57
CA ASP A 179 -9.03 -12.92 -30.67
C ASP A 179 -9.54 -11.53 -30.25
N GLU A 180 -9.57 -10.59 -31.19
CA GLU A 180 -10.14 -9.27 -30.96
C GLU A 180 -11.64 -9.39 -30.60
N GLY A 181 -11.98 -9.07 -29.35
CA GLY A 181 -13.35 -9.19 -28.83
C GLY A 181 -13.64 -10.48 -28.05
N SER A 182 -12.65 -11.35 -27.84
CA SER A 182 -12.81 -12.57 -27.03
C SER A 182 -13.26 -12.26 -25.60
N PHE A 183 -13.83 -13.27 -24.93
CA PHE A 183 -14.16 -13.21 -23.51
C PHE A 183 -12.93 -12.81 -22.66
N GLU A 184 -11.75 -13.36 -22.95
CA GLU A 184 -10.55 -13.04 -22.17
C GLU A 184 -10.10 -11.59 -22.39
N MET A 185 -10.22 -11.05 -23.61
CA MET A 185 -9.84 -9.67 -23.90
C MET A 185 -10.72 -8.67 -23.13
N ARG A 186 -12.04 -8.93 -23.07
CA ARG A 186 -12.98 -8.15 -22.23
C ARG A 186 -12.64 -8.25 -20.75
N CYS A 187 -12.27 -9.45 -20.29
CA CYS A 187 -11.82 -9.68 -18.93
C CYS A 187 -10.55 -8.88 -18.61
N LEU A 188 -9.51 -8.96 -19.43
CA LEU A 188 -8.25 -8.22 -19.24
C LEU A 188 -8.47 -6.71 -19.19
N ALA A 189 -9.29 -6.16 -20.10
CA ALA A 189 -9.62 -4.74 -20.10
C ALA A 189 -10.37 -4.32 -18.82
N ARG A 190 -11.30 -5.17 -18.34
CA ARG A 190 -12.03 -4.94 -17.09
C ARG A 190 -11.11 -4.97 -15.87
N ILE A 191 -10.17 -5.91 -15.84
CA ILE A 191 -9.17 -6.05 -14.77
C ILE A 191 -8.24 -4.83 -14.75
N ASP A 192 -7.66 -4.43 -15.89
CA ASP A 192 -6.79 -3.25 -15.99
C ASP A 192 -7.51 -1.98 -15.49
N SER A 193 -8.79 -1.80 -15.85
CA SER A 193 -9.61 -0.70 -15.35
C SER A 193 -9.85 -0.76 -13.83
N ILE A 194 -10.03 -1.95 -13.26
CA ILE A 194 -10.21 -2.12 -11.81
C ILE A 194 -8.90 -1.82 -11.07
N LEU A 195 -7.79 -2.40 -11.52
CA LEU A 195 -6.45 -2.19 -10.94
C LEU A 195 -6.04 -0.72 -11.00
N CYS A 196 -6.23 -0.09 -12.16
CA CYS A 196 -5.99 1.33 -12.34
C CYS A 196 -6.81 2.15 -11.32
N GLY A 197 -8.09 1.83 -11.14
CA GLY A 197 -8.95 2.47 -10.14
C GLY A 197 -8.46 2.32 -8.70
N ILE A 198 -8.03 1.12 -8.32
CA ILE A 198 -7.55 0.82 -6.97
C ILE A 198 -6.23 1.55 -6.69
N TYR A 199 -5.23 1.41 -7.56
CA TYR A 199 -3.89 1.97 -7.35
C TYR A 199 -3.88 3.49 -7.46
N MET A 200 -4.58 4.05 -8.46
CA MET A 200 -4.76 5.50 -8.56
C MET A 200 -5.53 6.03 -7.35
N GLY A 201 -6.59 5.34 -6.92
CA GLY A 201 -7.37 5.74 -5.74
C GLY A 201 -6.51 5.86 -4.49
N SER A 202 -5.68 4.86 -4.20
CA SER A 202 -4.78 4.89 -3.04
C SER A 202 -3.76 6.02 -3.14
N ILE A 203 -3.11 6.20 -4.30
CA ILE A 203 -2.05 7.20 -4.44
C ILE A 203 -2.61 8.63 -4.48
N TYR A 204 -3.70 8.89 -5.20
CA TYR A 204 -4.33 10.22 -5.18
C TYR A 204 -4.84 10.59 -3.79
N THR A 205 -5.41 9.63 -3.05
CA THR A 205 -5.82 9.88 -1.66
C THR A 205 -4.61 10.23 -0.78
N ALA A 206 -3.49 9.51 -0.93
CA ALA A 206 -2.25 9.80 -0.22
C ALA A 206 -1.68 11.19 -0.57
N ILE A 207 -1.72 11.59 -1.84
CA ILE A 207 -1.28 12.92 -2.30
C ILE A 207 -2.14 14.01 -1.64
N VAL A 208 -3.47 13.88 -1.70
CA VAL A 208 -4.39 14.87 -1.11
C VAL A 208 -4.23 14.94 0.40
N GLY A 209 -4.12 13.79 1.07
CA GLY A 209 -3.88 13.71 2.52
C GLY A 209 -2.55 14.35 2.91
N GLY A 210 -1.48 14.03 2.19
CA GLY A 210 -0.15 14.64 2.38
C GLY A 210 -0.17 16.16 2.23
N ILE A 211 -0.68 16.68 1.11
CA ILE A 211 -0.74 18.13 0.86
C ILE A 211 -1.59 18.83 1.92
N THR A 212 -2.77 18.29 2.24
CA THR A 212 -3.66 18.94 3.22
C THR A 212 -3.07 18.86 4.63
N SER A 213 -2.34 17.80 4.97
CA SER A 213 -1.64 17.70 6.24
C SER A 213 -0.55 18.75 6.41
N VAL A 214 0.13 19.20 5.34
CA VAL A 214 1.06 20.35 5.41
C VAL A 214 0.34 21.57 5.96
N ALA A 215 -0.87 21.88 5.46
CA ALA A 215 -1.64 23.03 5.90
C ALA A 215 -2.02 22.90 7.39
N ILE A 216 -2.46 21.71 7.81
CA ILE A 216 -2.78 21.45 9.22
C ILE A 216 -1.53 21.63 10.09
N PHE A 217 -0.42 20.97 9.76
CA PHE A 217 0.82 21.07 10.54
C PHE A 217 1.35 22.51 10.58
N TYR A 218 1.18 23.28 9.52
CA TYR A 218 1.58 24.69 9.49
C TYR A 218 0.70 25.58 10.38
N ILE A 219 -0.64 25.43 10.30
CA ILE A 219 -1.59 26.20 11.11
C ILE A 219 -1.38 25.95 12.61
N PHE A 220 -1.08 24.71 12.98
CA PHE A 220 -0.83 24.33 14.34
C PHE A 220 0.65 24.52 14.75
N GLU A 221 1.53 25.06 13.90
CA GLU A 221 2.95 25.27 14.25
C GLU A 221 3.69 23.97 14.67
N VAL A 222 3.30 22.83 14.08
CA VAL A 222 3.99 21.56 14.32
C VAL A 222 5.41 21.64 13.73
N PRO A 223 6.46 21.20 14.47
CA PRO A 223 7.82 21.21 13.96
C PRO A 223 7.94 20.46 12.63
N ARG A 224 8.64 21.07 11.66
CA ARG A 224 8.94 20.49 10.34
C ARG A 224 7.67 19.97 9.63
N PRO A 225 6.72 20.86 9.29
CA PRO A 225 5.42 20.46 8.74
C PRO A 225 5.53 19.66 7.44
N PHE A 226 6.53 19.95 6.60
CA PHE A 226 6.78 19.21 5.37
C PHE A 226 7.29 17.77 5.62
N ALA A 227 8.08 17.56 6.66
CA ALA A 227 8.57 16.22 7.01
C ALA A 227 7.46 15.39 7.65
N MET A 228 6.64 15.98 8.53
CA MET A 228 5.45 15.31 9.06
C MET A 228 4.46 14.94 7.96
N ALA A 229 4.21 15.85 7.02
CA ALA A 229 3.36 15.58 5.86
C ALA A 229 3.92 14.48 4.93
N SER A 230 5.25 14.31 4.89
CA SER A 230 5.87 13.22 4.12
C SER A 230 5.58 11.86 4.78
N ILE A 231 5.60 11.78 6.12
CA ILE A 231 5.14 10.59 6.85
C ILE A 231 3.65 10.35 6.62
N VAL A 232 2.81 11.40 6.66
CA VAL A 232 1.37 11.27 6.37
C VAL A 232 1.12 10.78 4.94
N PHE A 233 1.89 11.26 3.96
CA PHE A 233 1.80 10.78 2.59
C PHE A 233 2.13 9.29 2.49
N LEU A 234 3.24 8.84 3.08
CA LEU A 234 3.65 7.43 3.07
C LEU A 234 2.61 6.56 3.79
N ALA A 235 2.15 7.00 4.96
CA ALA A 235 1.11 6.34 5.73
C ALA A 235 -0.22 6.30 4.95
N GLY A 236 -0.58 7.37 4.24
CA GLY A 236 -1.81 7.49 3.45
C GLY A 236 -1.91 6.55 2.25
N MET A 237 -0.80 5.95 1.81
CA MET A 237 -0.86 4.87 0.82
C MET A 237 -1.63 3.66 1.37
N VAL A 238 -1.56 3.43 2.69
CA VAL A 238 -2.24 2.36 3.40
C VAL A 238 -3.48 2.91 4.12
N PRO A 239 -4.67 2.32 3.92
CA PRO A 239 -5.87 2.73 4.65
C PRO A 239 -5.63 2.76 6.15
N PHE A 240 -6.13 3.81 6.81
CA PHE A 240 -6.07 4.02 8.26
C PHE A 240 -4.68 4.19 8.89
N LEU A 241 -3.57 4.00 8.17
CA LEU A 241 -2.23 4.20 8.77
C LEU A 241 -1.92 5.67 9.08
N THR A 242 -2.63 6.63 8.48
CA THR A 242 -2.45 8.06 8.76
C THR A 242 -2.69 8.41 10.24
N TRP A 243 -3.55 7.64 10.93
CA TRP A 243 -3.78 7.79 12.38
C TRP A 243 -2.52 7.56 13.21
N LEU A 244 -1.59 6.73 12.73
CA LEU A 244 -0.32 6.48 13.41
C LEU A 244 0.54 7.75 13.50
N VAL A 245 0.32 8.73 12.62
CA VAL A 245 1.02 10.02 12.65
C VAL A 245 0.24 11.05 13.48
N PHE A 246 -1.06 11.16 13.26
CA PHE A 246 -1.89 12.18 13.91
C PHE A 246 -2.07 11.94 15.41
N ILE A 247 -2.21 10.69 15.87
CA ILE A 247 -2.43 10.39 17.29
C ILE A 247 -1.21 10.79 18.14
N PRO A 248 0.03 10.32 17.85
CA PRO A 248 1.19 10.74 18.62
C PRO A 248 1.44 12.25 18.56
N THR A 249 1.20 12.86 17.38
CA THR A 249 1.33 14.32 17.24
C THR A 249 0.34 15.06 18.14
N ALA A 250 -0.92 14.62 18.22
CA ALA A 250 -1.92 15.21 19.10
C ALA A 250 -1.54 15.07 20.59
N ILE A 251 -0.99 13.91 20.97
CA ILE A 251 -0.49 13.66 22.34
C ILE A 251 0.69 14.60 22.65
N GLY A 252 1.64 14.77 21.72
CA GLY A 252 2.73 15.71 21.90
C GLY A 252 2.27 17.13 22.11
N ARG A 253 1.27 17.58 21.33
CA ARG A 253 0.67 18.90 21.51
C ARG A 253 -0.04 19.06 22.85
N TYR A 254 -0.70 18.00 23.33
CA TYR A 254 -1.33 18.02 24.64
C TYR A 254 -0.30 18.30 25.74
N ILE A 255 0.87 17.68 25.64
CA ILE A 255 1.95 17.81 26.62
C ILE A 255 2.63 19.18 26.51
N GLU A 256 2.88 19.67 25.30
CA GLU A 256 3.67 20.89 25.06
C GLU A 256 2.86 22.19 25.22
N ILE A 257 1.60 22.20 24.78
CA ILE A 257 0.78 23.43 24.66
C ILE A 257 -0.48 23.34 25.52
N GLY A 258 -1.11 22.16 25.60
CA GLY A 258 -2.27 21.90 26.45
C GLY A 258 -3.49 21.31 25.73
N PRO A 259 -4.59 21.06 26.48
CA PRO A 259 -5.72 20.25 26.02
C PRO A 259 -6.54 20.88 24.89
N LEU A 260 -6.71 22.20 24.90
CA LEU A 260 -7.55 22.90 23.92
C LEU A 260 -6.92 22.85 22.52
N ASP A 261 -5.62 23.13 22.44
CA ASP A 261 -4.88 23.11 21.20
C ASP A 261 -4.76 21.68 20.62
N ALA A 262 -4.46 20.69 21.48
CA ALA A 262 -4.46 19.28 21.10
C ALA A 262 -5.83 18.80 20.58
N GLY A 263 -6.92 19.23 21.24
CA GLY A 263 -8.29 18.92 20.82
C GLY A 263 -8.65 19.51 19.46
N LEU A 264 -8.29 20.77 19.21
CA LEU A 264 -8.51 21.43 17.92
C LEU A 264 -7.69 20.77 16.81
N PHE A 265 -6.42 20.45 17.07
CA PHE A 265 -5.56 19.73 16.14
C PHE A 265 -6.15 18.35 15.80
N PHE A 266 -6.54 17.58 16.82
CA PHE A 266 -7.11 16.26 16.63
C PHE A 266 -8.44 16.31 15.86
N LEU A 267 -9.27 17.32 16.11
CA LEU A 267 -10.50 17.53 15.36
C LEU A 267 -10.22 17.83 13.89
N ALA A 268 -9.29 18.75 13.60
CA ALA A 268 -8.90 19.09 12.23
C ALA A 268 -8.30 17.88 11.49
N ALA A 269 -7.40 17.15 12.15
CA ALA A 269 -6.82 15.91 11.64
C ALA A 269 -7.88 14.84 11.38
N SER A 270 -8.83 14.66 12.29
CA SER A 270 -9.94 13.70 12.16
C SER A 270 -10.82 14.01 10.96
N ILE A 271 -11.17 15.28 10.75
CA ILE A 271 -11.93 15.72 9.56
C ILE A 271 -11.16 15.38 8.29
N LEU A 272 -9.86 15.69 8.25
CA LEU A 272 -9.02 15.38 7.10
C LEU A 272 -9.01 13.87 6.80
N VAL A 273 -8.72 13.05 7.82
CA VAL A 273 -8.65 11.59 7.65
C VAL A 273 -10.00 11.03 7.24
N HIS A 274 -11.10 11.52 7.83
CA HIS A 274 -12.45 11.12 7.46
C HIS A 274 -12.75 11.42 5.99
N VAL A 275 -12.45 12.65 5.53
CA VAL A 275 -12.66 13.03 4.13
C VAL A 275 -11.77 12.20 3.20
N ALA A 276 -10.49 12.03 3.51
CA ALA A 276 -9.57 11.26 2.69
C ALA A 276 -9.99 9.78 2.58
N GLU A 277 -10.22 9.12 3.71
CA GLU A 277 -10.41 7.66 3.77
C GLU A 277 -11.86 7.22 3.50
N LEU A 278 -12.86 8.03 3.88
CA LEU A 278 -14.28 7.64 3.78
C LEU A 278 -15.02 8.33 2.63
N VAL A 279 -14.44 9.39 2.05
CA VAL A 279 -15.03 10.08 0.89
C VAL A 279 -14.16 9.92 -0.35
N ILE A 280 -12.91 10.40 -0.31
CA ILE A 280 -12.04 10.45 -1.50
C ILE A 280 -11.68 9.04 -1.98
N ARG A 281 -11.15 8.19 -1.11
CA ARG A 281 -10.73 6.83 -1.49
C ARG A 281 -11.91 6.02 -2.05
N PRO A 282 -13.07 5.90 -1.38
CA PRO A 282 -14.21 5.16 -1.91
C PRO A 282 -14.74 5.76 -3.21
N TYR A 283 -14.79 7.09 -3.33
CA TYR A 283 -15.27 7.75 -4.55
C TYR A 283 -14.39 7.41 -5.76
N ILE A 284 -13.06 7.53 -5.64
CA ILE A 284 -12.14 7.24 -6.75
C ILE A 284 -12.15 5.73 -7.09
N VAL A 285 -12.08 4.88 -6.07
CA VAL A 285 -12.07 3.42 -6.25
C VAL A 285 -13.39 2.96 -6.86
N TYR A 286 -14.54 3.41 -6.35
CA TYR A 286 -15.86 3.02 -6.85
C TYR A 286 -16.10 3.48 -8.28
N THR A 287 -15.76 4.72 -8.62
CA THR A 287 -16.00 5.29 -9.96
C THR A 287 -15.29 4.48 -11.06
N ARG A 288 -14.09 3.94 -10.78
CA ARG A 288 -13.29 3.17 -11.74
C ARG A 288 -13.50 1.66 -11.65
N SER A 289 -13.60 1.12 -10.44
CA SER A 289 -13.66 -0.34 -10.22
C SER A 289 -15.08 -0.89 -10.02
N LYS A 290 -16.05 -0.05 -9.64
CA LYS A 290 -17.38 -0.42 -9.13
C LYS A 290 -17.35 -1.48 -8.01
N LEU A 291 -16.22 -1.69 -7.34
CA LEU A 291 -16.12 -2.65 -6.24
C LEU A 291 -16.65 -2.03 -4.96
N HIS A 292 -17.20 -2.89 -4.08
CA HIS A 292 -17.63 -2.43 -2.76
C HIS A 292 -16.39 -2.01 -1.94
N PRO A 293 -16.32 -0.77 -1.40
CA PRO A 293 -15.13 -0.26 -0.71
C PRO A 293 -14.67 -1.15 0.45
N LEU A 294 -15.60 -1.73 1.22
CA LEU A 294 -15.29 -2.66 2.32
C LEU A 294 -14.44 -3.85 1.87
N LEU A 295 -14.74 -4.41 0.69
CA LEU A 295 -14.06 -5.59 0.19
C LEU A 295 -12.64 -5.24 -0.26
N VAL A 296 -12.45 -4.06 -0.84
CA VAL A 296 -11.12 -3.51 -1.17
C VAL A 296 -10.31 -3.23 0.09
N LEU A 297 -10.94 -2.66 1.13
CA LEU A 297 -10.30 -2.41 2.41
C LEU A 297 -9.81 -3.71 3.08
N LEU A 298 -10.69 -4.72 3.16
CA LEU A 298 -10.34 -6.01 3.75
C LEU A 298 -9.19 -6.69 2.99
N ALA A 299 -9.17 -6.53 1.67
CA ALA A 299 -8.08 -7.05 0.84
C ALA A 299 -6.75 -6.37 1.13
N PHE A 300 -6.75 -5.03 1.26
CA PHE A 300 -5.54 -4.27 1.60
C PHE A 300 -5.01 -4.68 2.99
N LEU A 301 -5.88 -4.72 4.00
CA LEU A 301 -5.49 -5.09 5.37
C LEU A 301 -5.05 -6.55 5.46
N GLY A 302 -5.85 -7.48 4.94
CA GLY A 302 -5.55 -8.91 4.97
C GLY A 302 -4.31 -9.27 4.14
N GLY A 303 -4.15 -8.67 2.97
CA GLY A 303 -2.97 -8.84 2.13
C GLY A 303 -1.70 -8.30 2.81
N GLY A 304 -1.79 -7.13 3.41
CA GLY A 304 -0.68 -6.52 4.16
C GLY A 304 -0.21 -7.39 5.32
N LEU A 305 -1.14 -8.01 6.06
CA LEU A 305 -0.84 -8.89 7.18
C LEU A 305 -0.17 -10.21 6.74
N VAL A 306 -0.56 -10.77 5.59
CA VAL A 306 -0.05 -12.08 5.12
C VAL A 306 1.30 -11.95 4.41
N ALA A 307 1.46 -10.93 3.56
CA ALA A 307 2.61 -10.83 2.65
C ALA A 307 3.18 -9.41 2.54
N GLY A 308 3.01 -8.57 3.56
CA GLY A 308 3.65 -7.26 3.64
C GLY A 308 3.25 -6.31 2.51
N VAL A 309 4.20 -5.54 1.98
CA VAL A 309 3.95 -4.52 0.96
C VAL A 309 3.44 -5.14 -0.35
N ALA A 310 4.01 -6.26 -0.76
CA ALA A 310 3.53 -7.03 -1.89
C ALA A 310 2.09 -7.49 -1.69
N GLY A 311 1.80 -8.16 -0.58
CA GLY A 311 0.47 -8.67 -0.27
C GLY A 311 -0.58 -7.56 -0.22
N PHE A 312 -0.21 -6.40 0.33
CA PHE A 312 -1.05 -5.22 0.40
C PHE A 312 -1.58 -4.80 -0.97
N PHE A 313 -0.75 -4.74 -2.01
CA PHE A 313 -1.19 -4.34 -3.36
C PHE A 313 -1.69 -5.51 -4.21
N LEU A 314 -1.22 -6.74 -3.94
CA LEU A 314 -1.54 -7.92 -4.74
C LEU A 314 -2.90 -8.53 -4.33
N ALA A 315 -3.29 -8.47 -3.06
CA ALA A 315 -4.59 -8.99 -2.63
C ALA A 315 -5.80 -8.24 -3.25
N PRO A 316 -5.86 -6.90 -3.26
CA PRO A 316 -6.88 -6.17 -4.02
C PRO A 316 -6.82 -6.45 -5.52
N ALA A 317 -5.63 -6.73 -6.05
CA ALA A 317 -5.46 -7.09 -7.45
C ALA A 317 -6.11 -8.43 -7.78
N MET A 318 -5.89 -9.45 -6.93
CA MET A 318 -6.53 -10.75 -7.06
C MET A 318 -8.04 -10.65 -7.00
N ILE A 319 -8.56 -9.84 -6.09
CA ILE A 319 -10.00 -9.53 -6.05
C ILE A 319 -10.46 -8.87 -7.36
N GLY A 320 -9.69 -7.91 -7.87
CA GLY A 320 -9.98 -7.25 -9.15
C GLY A 320 -10.04 -8.24 -10.32
N VAL A 321 -9.16 -9.25 -10.32
CA VAL A 321 -9.16 -10.36 -11.29
C VAL A 321 -10.43 -11.18 -11.17
N VAL A 322 -10.74 -11.70 -9.98
CA VAL A 322 -11.92 -12.56 -9.75
C VAL A 322 -13.21 -11.83 -10.10
N THR A 323 -13.35 -10.59 -9.63
CA THR A 323 -14.54 -9.76 -9.87
C THR A 323 -14.65 -9.29 -11.33
N GLY A 324 -13.51 -9.06 -11.99
CA GLY A 324 -13.44 -8.77 -13.42
C GLY A 324 -13.97 -9.93 -14.26
N ILE A 325 -13.48 -11.16 -13.99
CA ILE A 325 -13.95 -12.39 -14.64
C ILE A 325 -15.45 -12.58 -14.39
N PHE A 326 -15.88 -12.54 -13.13
CA PHE A 326 -17.26 -12.79 -12.74
C PHE A 326 -18.23 -11.83 -13.44
N ARG A 327 -17.88 -10.54 -13.55
CA ARG A 327 -18.71 -9.56 -14.25
C ARG A 327 -18.89 -9.85 -15.72
N VAL A 328 -17.80 -10.14 -16.43
CA VAL A 328 -17.89 -10.46 -17.86
C VAL A 328 -18.71 -11.73 -18.07
N MET A 329 -18.58 -12.73 -17.18
CA MET A 329 -19.44 -13.93 -17.21
C MET A 329 -20.92 -13.58 -17.06
N THR A 330 -21.26 -12.75 -16.06
CA THR A 330 -22.67 -12.35 -15.84
C THR A 330 -23.24 -11.51 -16.97
N GLU A 331 -22.42 -10.65 -17.60
CA GLU A 331 -22.83 -9.82 -18.75
C GLU A 331 -23.11 -10.68 -19.99
N ASP A 332 -22.30 -11.72 -20.23
CA ASP A 332 -22.53 -12.66 -21.33
C ASP A 332 -23.75 -13.55 -21.10
N GLN A 333 -23.98 -14.00 -19.86
CA GLN A 333 -25.19 -14.75 -19.51
C GLN A 333 -26.44 -13.89 -19.72
N ALA A 334 -26.43 -12.62 -19.30
CA ALA A 334 -27.55 -11.70 -19.51
C ALA A 334 -27.84 -11.46 -21.00
N LYS A 335 -26.80 -11.35 -21.84
CA LYS A 335 -26.95 -11.23 -23.30
C LYS A 335 -27.48 -12.50 -23.96
N SER A 336 -27.19 -13.69 -23.42
CA SER A 336 -27.71 -14.94 -23.96
C SER A 336 -29.19 -15.19 -23.63
N LEU A 337 -29.73 -14.46 -22.65
CA LEU A 337 -31.12 -14.55 -22.19
C LEU A 337 -32.03 -13.46 -22.78
N ALA A 338 -31.47 -12.48 -23.49
CA ALA A 338 -32.17 -11.35 -24.11
C ALA A 338 -32.25 -11.52 -25.64
#